data_AF-A0A3M0XIN8-F1
#
_entry.id   AF-A0A3M0XIN8-F1
#
_cell.length_a   1.000
_cell.length_b   1.000
_cell.length_c   1.000
_cell.angle_alpha   90.00
_cell.angle_beta   90.00
_cell.angle_gamma   90.00
#
_symmetry.space_group_name_H-M   'P 1'
#
loop_
_entity.id
_entity.type
_entity.pdbx_description
1 polymer ?
#
loop_
_entity_poly.entity_id
_entity_poly.type
_entity_poly.pdbx_seq_one_letter_code
_entity_poly.pdbx_strand_id
1 'polypeptide(L)'
;MSKKSLLLVVALLPLLAGATSSLAQKLAGRILLQVEAHGEAWYVNPTGLHRYYLGRPEYAWKIMRDLSTGISNDDLAKIPIGILNYNAPDKDGDGLADNLEEAIGTNPQKKDTDGDGYSDQEEIANNFNPAGDEKLPINLNFARQQAGKIFLQTESRGEAWYVNPNDLKRYYLGRPHDAFAIMRQFSLGISDANLKLIPVAVMVSDEFQPMPNNLSSPSTTTSSAAMSAQEVIQKIAHAFNRGDKNLFLQYAAPTAKKALEYSWDYLNEEGRKEIAVQLNGAQLTKQGDNQQTFAAEVFFSYNGSKHQVNFVLEQQENKWLLTNL
;
A
#
# COMPACT_ATOMS: atom_id res chain seq x y z
N MET A 1 8.33 -82.85 -25.11
CA MET A 1 7.34 -81.75 -25.14
C MET A 1 7.99 -80.52 -24.53
N SER A 2 8.27 -79.51 -25.36
CA SER A 2 9.01 -78.29 -25.01
C SER A 2 8.10 -77.31 -24.24
N LYS A 3 8.50 -76.95 -23.01
CA LYS A 3 7.86 -75.85 -22.26
C LYS A 3 8.51 -74.54 -22.69
N LYS A 4 7.78 -73.74 -23.47
CA LYS A 4 8.16 -72.36 -23.81
C LYS A 4 7.93 -71.47 -22.59
N SER A 5 9.00 -70.90 -22.05
CA SER A 5 8.94 -69.85 -21.03
C SER A 5 8.43 -68.55 -21.64
N LEU A 6 7.30 -68.06 -21.14
CA LEU A 6 6.70 -66.79 -21.51
C LEU A 6 7.46 -65.66 -20.79
N LEU A 7 8.24 -64.87 -21.52
CA LEU A 7 8.90 -63.68 -20.99
C LEU A 7 7.84 -62.57 -20.82
N LEU A 8 7.52 -62.21 -19.58
CA LEU A 8 6.71 -61.05 -19.25
C LEU A 8 7.58 -59.79 -19.38
N VAL A 9 7.46 -59.07 -20.49
CA VAL A 9 8.04 -57.73 -20.64
C VAL A 9 7.18 -56.76 -19.84
N VAL A 10 7.63 -56.41 -18.63
CA VAL A 10 7.06 -55.29 -17.88
C VAL A 10 7.52 -54.01 -18.58
N ALA A 11 6.66 -53.46 -19.44
CA ALA A 11 6.84 -52.13 -19.98
C ALA A 11 6.75 -51.14 -18.81
N LEU A 12 7.91 -50.62 -18.39
CA LEU A 12 8.01 -49.54 -17.43
C LEU A 12 7.46 -48.27 -18.11
N LEU A 13 6.16 -48.02 -17.97
CA LEU A 13 5.56 -46.74 -18.34
C LEU A 13 6.27 -45.65 -17.52
N PRO A 14 6.82 -44.59 -18.13
CA PRO A 14 7.38 -43.49 -17.37
C PRO A 14 6.24 -42.85 -16.57
N LEU A 15 6.38 -42.88 -15.25
CA LEU A 15 5.52 -42.16 -14.33
C LEU A 15 5.69 -40.67 -14.65
N LEU A 16 4.72 -40.08 -15.36
CA LEU A 16 4.63 -38.64 -15.54
C LEU A 16 4.41 -38.01 -14.16
N ALA A 17 5.50 -37.63 -13.50
CA ALA A 17 5.48 -36.80 -12.31
C ALA A 17 4.91 -35.43 -12.71
N GLY A 18 3.60 -35.25 -12.58
CA GLY A 18 3.01 -33.93 -12.61
C GLY A 18 3.61 -33.13 -11.46
N ALA A 19 4.34 -32.06 -11.76
CA ALA A 19 4.89 -31.18 -10.74
C ALA A 19 3.76 -30.68 -9.85
N THR A 20 3.76 -31.07 -8.58
CA THR A 20 2.81 -30.54 -7.60
C THR A 20 3.08 -29.05 -7.46
N SER A 21 2.07 -28.21 -7.70
CA SER A 21 2.24 -26.77 -7.56
C SER A 21 2.55 -26.40 -6.10
N SER A 22 3.53 -25.53 -5.91
CA SER A 22 3.94 -25.05 -4.59
C SER A 22 2.78 -24.28 -3.95
N LEU A 23 2.79 -24.17 -2.61
CA LEU A 23 1.75 -23.39 -1.92
C LEU A 23 1.74 -21.93 -2.38
N ALA A 24 2.91 -21.36 -2.68
CA ALA A 24 3.04 -20.02 -3.24
C ALA A 24 2.34 -19.88 -4.60
N GLN A 25 2.42 -20.89 -5.48
CA GLN A 25 1.70 -20.90 -6.76
C GLN A 25 0.18 -21.00 -6.57
N LYS A 26 -0.27 -21.79 -5.60
CA LYS A 26 -1.71 -21.93 -5.29
C LYS A 26 -2.31 -20.66 -4.71
N LEU A 27 -1.51 -19.91 -3.95
CA LEU A 27 -1.91 -18.67 -3.30
C LEU A 27 -1.45 -17.42 -4.06
N ALA A 28 -0.92 -17.57 -5.27
CA ALA A 28 -0.46 -16.48 -6.10
C ALA A 28 -1.57 -15.42 -6.27
N GLY A 29 -1.22 -14.16 -5.99
CA GLY A 29 -2.14 -13.04 -6.10
C GLY A 29 -3.16 -12.91 -4.97
N ARG A 30 -3.11 -13.78 -3.95
CA ARG A 30 -4.01 -13.71 -2.80
C ARG A 30 -3.47 -12.77 -1.73
N ILE A 31 -4.40 -12.20 -1.00
CA ILE A 31 -4.15 -11.62 0.31
C ILE A 31 -4.45 -12.70 1.36
N LEU A 32 -3.56 -12.84 2.33
CA LEU A 32 -3.59 -13.85 3.38
C LEU A 32 -3.65 -13.17 4.73
N LEU A 33 -4.45 -13.72 5.64
CA LEU A 33 -4.52 -13.31 7.03
C LEU A 33 -3.92 -14.41 7.90
N GLN A 34 -2.85 -14.12 8.60
CA GLN A 34 -2.19 -15.06 9.51
C GLN A 34 -3.01 -15.22 10.78
N VAL A 35 -3.65 -16.38 10.96
CA VAL A 35 -4.69 -16.58 11.99
C VAL A 35 -4.17 -17.08 13.34
N GLU A 36 -2.95 -17.62 13.40
CA GLU A 36 -2.34 -18.16 14.63
C GLU A 36 -1.46 -17.12 15.36
N ALA A 37 -1.17 -16.00 14.71
CA ALA A 37 -0.44 -14.86 15.24
C ALA A 37 -1.38 -13.64 15.41
N HIS A 38 -0.82 -12.43 15.46
CA HIS A 38 -1.54 -11.17 15.70
C HIS A 38 -2.45 -10.69 14.55
N GLY A 39 -2.88 -11.56 13.61
CA GLY A 39 -3.72 -11.17 12.47
C GLY A 39 -2.96 -10.41 11.39
N GLU A 40 -1.72 -10.79 11.11
CA GLU A 40 -0.88 -10.15 10.10
C GLU A 40 -1.39 -10.40 8.68
N ALA A 41 -1.47 -9.34 7.88
CA ALA A 41 -1.86 -9.42 6.48
C ALA A 41 -0.65 -9.56 5.56
N TRP A 42 -0.75 -10.44 4.57
CA TRP A 42 0.31 -10.74 3.62
C TRP A 42 -0.24 -10.76 2.19
N TYR A 43 0.50 -10.22 1.24
CA TYR A 43 0.20 -10.34 -0.19
C TYR A 43 1.18 -11.30 -0.86
N VAL A 44 0.69 -12.30 -1.59
CA VAL A 44 1.55 -13.19 -2.39
C VAL A 44 1.64 -12.65 -3.81
N ASN A 45 2.79 -12.12 -4.20
CA ASN A 45 2.97 -11.57 -5.55
C ASN A 45 2.87 -12.68 -6.60
N PRO A 46 1.99 -12.56 -7.63
CA PRO A 46 1.75 -13.63 -8.59
C PRO A 46 2.91 -13.87 -9.56
N THR A 47 3.82 -12.89 -9.73
CA THR A 47 4.97 -13.00 -10.63
C THR A 47 6.17 -13.64 -9.93
N GLY A 48 6.57 -13.07 -8.79
CA GLY A 48 7.74 -13.52 -8.03
C GLY A 48 7.45 -14.64 -7.05
N LEU A 49 6.18 -14.93 -6.73
CA LEU A 49 5.76 -15.96 -5.76
C LEU A 49 6.32 -15.77 -4.35
N HIS A 50 6.67 -14.53 -4.02
CA HIS A 50 7.06 -14.13 -2.67
C HIS A 50 5.88 -13.48 -1.94
N ARG A 51 5.84 -13.66 -0.62
CA ARG A 51 4.92 -12.94 0.25
C ARG A 51 5.52 -11.62 0.73
N TYR A 52 4.67 -10.60 0.79
CA TYR A 52 4.99 -9.26 1.26
C TYR A 52 4.07 -8.91 2.42
N TYR A 53 4.62 -8.28 3.44
CA TYR A 53 3.87 -7.87 4.61
C TYR A 53 3.05 -6.61 4.29
N LEU A 54 1.75 -6.63 4.61
CA LEU A 54 0.81 -5.51 4.42
C LEU A 54 0.48 -4.78 5.72
N GLY A 55 0.95 -5.28 6.87
CA GLY A 55 0.53 -4.77 8.18
C GLY A 55 1.02 -3.37 8.54
N ARG A 56 1.84 -2.73 7.69
CA ARG A 56 2.23 -1.33 7.88
C ARG A 56 2.14 -0.50 6.58
N PRO A 57 1.72 0.78 6.65
CA PRO A 57 1.57 1.64 5.48
C PRO A 57 2.85 1.77 4.64
N GLU A 58 4.03 1.84 5.25
CA GLU A 58 5.31 1.98 4.53
C GLU A 58 5.64 0.76 3.64
N TYR A 59 5.25 -0.44 4.08
CA TYR A 59 5.43 -1.67 3.30
C TYR A 59 4.37 -1.81 2.21
N ALA A 60 3.13 -1.44 2.52
CA ALA A 60 2.05 -1.38 1.54
C ALA A 60 2.37 -0.39 0.40
N TRP A 61 2.93 0.78 0.73
CA TRP A 61 3.41 1.74 -0.26
C TRP A 61 4.54 1.17 -1.12
N LYS A 62 5.52 0.49 -0.52
CA LYS A 62 6.64 -0.11 -1.27
C LYS A 62 6.15 -1.22 -2.22
N ILE A 63 5.15 -2.02 -1.82
CA ILE A 63 4.46 -2.97 -2.69
C ILE A 63 3.80 -2.25 -3.86
N MET A 64 3.06 -1.17 -3.60
CA MET A 64 2.39 -0.38 -4.64
C MET A 64 3.39 0.28 -5.60
N ARG A 65 4.56 0.73 -5.13
CA ARG A 65 5.57 1.36 -5.98
C ARG A 65 6.42 0.36 -6.75
N ASP A 66 6.91 -0.68 -6.09
CA ASP A 66 7.96 -1.56 -6.62
C ASP A 66 7.38 -2.77 -7.35
N LEU A 67 6.13 -3.16 -7.05
CA LEU A 67 5.50 -4.36 -7.61
C LEU A 67 4.29 -4.08 -8.50
N SER A 68 3.75 -2.85 -8.49
CA SER A 68 2.62 -2.54 -9.36
C SER A 68 3.07 -2.47 -10.80
N THR A 69 2.23 -3.04 -11.67
CA THR A 69 2.35 -2.79 -13.11
C THR A 69 1.55 -1.53 -13.43
N GLY A 70 2.06 -0.67 -14.31
CA GLY A 70 1.25 0.41 -14.87
C GLY A 70 0.11 -0.16 -15.72
N ILE A 71 -1.07 0.45 -15.68
CA ILE A 71 -2.19 0.09 -16.55
C ILE A 71 -2.81 1.36 -17.16
N SER A 72 -3.12 1.30 -18.45
CA SER A 72 -3.86 2.35 -19.15
C SER A 72 -5.33 2.34 -18.76
N ASN A 73 -6.03 3.44 -19.02
CA ASN A 73 -7.47 3.54 -18.76
C ASN A 73 -8.24 2.51 -19.62
N ASP A 74 -7.83 2.33 -20.88
CA ASP A 74 -8.42 1.36 -21.81
C ASP A 74 -8.28 -0.09 -21.33
N ASP A 75 -7.11 -0.47 -20.81
CA ASP A 75 -6.89 -1.81 -20.30
C ASP A 75 -7.59 -2.02 -18.96
N LEU A 76 -7.59 -1.00 -18.10
CA LEU A 76 -8.28 -1.05 -16.83
C LEU A 76 -9.79 -1.26 -17.07
N ALA A 77 -10.40 -0.51 -17.99
CA ALA A 77 -11.82 -0.59 -18.36
C ALA A 77 -12.30 -1.99 -18.78
N LYS A 78 -11.38 -2.86 -19.24
CA LYS A 78 -11.69 -4.26 -19.57
C LYS A 78 -11.92 -5.15 -18.34
N ILE A 79 -11.56 -4.68 -17.15
CA ILE A 79 -11.70 -5.40 -15.87
C ILE A 79 -12.93 -4.84 -15.14
N PRO A 80 -13.94 -5.67 -14.79
CA PRO A 80 -15.14 -5.19 -14.11
C PRO A 80 -14.84 -4.50 -12.78
N ILE A 81 -15.59 -3.46 -12.43
CA ILE A 81 -15.44 -2.73 -11.16
C ILE A 81 -16.07 -3.56 -10.02
N GLY A 82 -15.34 -3.67 -8.92
CA GLY A 82 -15.78 -4.29 -7.69
C GLY A 82 -16.24 -3.25 -6.67
N ILE A 83 -17.46 -3.43 -6.15
CA ILE A 83 -18.01 -2.62 -5.07
C ILE A 83 -17.77 -3.37 -3.76
N LEU A 84 -17.18 -2.67 -2.78
CA LEU A 84 -16.97 -3.22 -1.44
C LEU A 84 -18.18 -2.88 -0.57
N ASN A 85 -18.67 -3.87 0.17
CA ASN A 85 -19.77 -3.65 1.11
C ASN A 85 -19.19 -3.35 2.50
N TYR A 86 -18.89 -2.07 2.73
CA TYR A 86 -18.44 -1.58 4.02
C TYR A 86 -19.02 -0.18 4.29
N ASN A 87 -19.05 0.24 5.56
CA ASN A 87 -19.59 1.53 5.97
C ASN A 87 -18.62 2.68 5.59
N ALA A 88 -18.65 3.09 4.33
CA ALA A 88 -17.95 4.27 3.80
C ALA A 88 -18.90 5.48 3.77
N PRO A 89 -18.36 6.71 3.72
CA PRO A 89 -19.17 7.85 3.27
C PRO A 89 -19.72 7.58 1.86
N ASP A 90 -21.03 7.75 1.72
CA ASP A 90 -21.84 7.66 0.52
C ASP A 90 -22.79 8.86 0.58
N LYS A 91 -22.42 9.95 -0.08
CA LYS A 91 -23.03 11.27 0.11
C LYS A 91 -24.41 11.39 -0.55
N ASP A 92 -24.64 10.74 -1.68
CA ASP A 92 -25.93 10.78 -2.35
C ASP A 92 -26.82 9.58 -2.04
N GLY A 93 -26.27 8.49 -1.48
CA GLY A 93 -27.00 7.32 -1.04
C GLY A 93 -27.40 6.41 -2.20
N ASP A 94 -26.56 6.27 -3.23
CA ASP A 94 -26.75 5.32 -4.33
C ASP A 94 -26.11 3.94 -4.06
N GLY A 95 -25.28 3.83 -3.01
CA GLY A 95 -24.60 2.60 -2.63
C GLY A 95 -23.14 2.51 -3.11
N LEU A 96 -22.59 3.56 -3.72
CA LEU A 96 -21.17 3.72 -3.96
C LEU A 96 -20.52 4.58 -2.86
N ALA A 97 -19.27 4.27 -2.56
CA ALA A 97 -18.50 5.07 -1.63
C ALA A 97 -17.91 6.29 -2.36
N ASP A 98 -17.94 7.47 -1.73
CA ASP A 98 -17.47 8.74 -2.33
C ASP A 98 -16.10 8.64 -3.02
N ASN A 99 -15.18 7.85 -2.46
CA ASN A 99 -13.84 7.68 -3.04
C ASN A 99 -13.76 6.69 -4.18
N LEU A 100 -14.63 5.68 -4.19
CA LEU A 100 -14.76 4.81 -5.35
C LEU A 100 -15.27 5.66 -6.52
N GLU A 101 -16.30 6.46 -6.27
CA GLU A 101 -16.85 7.40 -7.24
C GLU A 101 -15.81 8.38 -7.78
N GLU A 102 -15.07 9.04 -6.89
CA GLU A 102 -13.94 9.89 -7.28
C GLU A 102 -12.93 9.14 -8.15
N ALA A 103 -12.62 7.88 -7.83
CA ALA A 103 -11.63 7.07 -8.54
C ALA A 103 -12.09 6.57 -9.92
N ILE A 104 -13.40 6.35 -10.10
CA ILE A 104 -13.98 5.95 -11.39
C ILE A 104 -14.48 7.13 -12.22
N GLY A 105 -14.43 8.34 -11.67
CA GLY A 105 -14.78 9.57 -12.38
C GLY A 105 -16.25 9.96 -12.30
N THR A 106 -17.00 9.41 -11.35
CA THR A 106 -18.39 9.80 -11.08
C THR A 106 -18.48 10.90 -10.02
N ASN A 107 -19.69 11.41 -9.78
CA ASN A 107 -19.93 12.53 -8.88
C ASN A 107 -20.56 12.08 -7.56
N PRO A 108 -19.83 12.15 -6.42
CA PRO A 108 -20.33 11.74 -5.10
C PRO A 108 -21.57 12.45 -4.55
N GLN A 109 -22.12 13.41 -5.27
CA GLN A 109 -23.31 14.17 -4.85
C GLN A 109 -24.50 13.89 -5.76
N LYS A 110 -24.38 12.95 -6.70
CA LYS A 110 -25.39 12.62 -7.69
C LYS A 110 -25.42 11.11 -7.91
N LYS A 111 -26.55 10.52 -7.54
CA LYS A 111 -26.81 9.09 -7.78
C LYS A 111 -26.66 8.67 -9.24
N ASP A 112 -26.91 9.59 -10.15
CA ASP A 112 -26.90 9.41 -11.60
C ASP A 112 -26.03 10.55 -12.15
N THR A 113 -24.78 10.21 -12.48
CA THR A 113 -23.74 11.18 -12.83
C THR A 113 -23.98 11.78 -14.21
N ASP A 114 -24.34 10.95 -15.20
CA ASP A 114 -24.52 11.37 -16.60
C ASP A 114 -25.96 11.80 -16.94
N GLY A 115 -26.92 11.48 -16.07
CA GLY A 115 -28.31 11.91 -16.13
C GLY A 115 -29.18 11.06 -17.06
N ASP A 116 -28.80 9.82 -17.34
CA ASP A 116 -29.50 8.93 -18.26
C ASP A 116 -30.72 8.21 -17.64
N GLY A 117 -30.88 8.31 -16.31
CA GLY A 117 -31.97 7.75 -15.53
C GLY A 117 -31.63 6.45 -14.78
N TYR A 118 -30.40 5.96 -14.86
CA TYR A 118 -29.88 4.86 -14.05
C TYR A 118 -28.88 5.38 -13.01
N SER A 119 -28.79 4.73 -11.84
CA SER A 119 -27.79 5.14 -10.86
C SER A 119 -26.40 4.60 -11.20
N ASP A 120 -25.33 5.30 -10.80
CA ASP A 120 -23.95 4.90 -11.05
C ASP A 120 -23.69 3.47 -10.52
N GLN A 121 -24.22 3.15 -9.33
CA GLN A 121 -24.22 1.80 -8.78
C GLN A 121 -24.88 0.77 -9.70
N GLU A 122 -26.09 1.06 -10.20
CA GLU A 122 -26.86 0.17 -11.07
C GLU A 122 -26.13 -0.10 -12.39
N GLU A 123 -25.52 0.93 -12.96
CA GLU A 123 -24.73 0.83 -14.18
C GLU A 123 -23.51 -0.07 -13.98
N ILE A 124 -22.74 0.12 -12.90
CA ILE A 124 -21.62 -0.76 -12.56
C ILE A 124 -22.08 -2.21 -12.41
N ALA A 125 -23.21 -2.44 -11.74
CA ALA A 125 -23.76 -3.79 -11.56
C ALA A 125 -24.12 -4.46 -12.91
N ASN A 126 -24.47 -3.67 -13.92
CA ASN A 126 -24.82 -4.12 -15.26
C ASN A 126 -23.69 -3.98 -16.31
N ASN A 127 -22.49 -3.55 -15.88
CA ASN A 127 -21.30 -3.27 -16.70
C ASN A 127 -21.50 -2.15 -17.74
N PHE A 128 -22.21 -1.09 -17.36
CA PHE A 128 -22.28 0.18 -18.09
C PHE A 128 -21.28 1.18 -17.50
N ASN A 129 -20.95 2.21 -18.28
CA ASN A 129 -20.07 3.28 -17.84
C ASN A 129 -20.87 4.31 -17.04
N PRO A 130 -20.66 4.47 -15.73
CA PRO A 130 -21.47 5.37 -14.92
C PRO A 130 -21.26 6.87 -15.17
N ALA A 131 -20.45 7.23 -16.17
CA ALA A 131 -20.21 8.61 -16.57
C ALA A 131 -20.51 8.84 -18.06
N GLY A 132 -21.23 7.92 -18.70
CA GLY A 132 -21.70 8.05 -20.08
C GLY A 132 -22.43 6.81 -20.60
N ASP A 133 -23.28 7.00 -21.60
CA ASP A 133 -24.26 6.02 -22.07
C ASP A 133 -23.73 4.67 -22.65
N GLU A 134 -22.42 4.44 -22.68
CA GLU A 134 -21.84 3.23 -23.27
C GLU A 134 -21.64 2.05 -22.31
N LYS A 135 -21.65 0.83 -22.88
CA LYS A 135 -21.29 -0.38 -22.15
C LYS A 135 -19.78 -0.49 -21.97
N LEU A 136 -19.32 -0.86 -20.77
CA LEU A 136 -17.90 -1.11 -20.51
C LEU A 136 -17.36 -2.25 -21.40
N PRO A 137 -16.14 -2.13 -21.95
CA PRO A 137 -15.53 -3.13 -22.84
C PRO A 137 -14.97 -4.34 -22.07
N ILE A 138 -15.79 -4.94 -21.20
CA ILE A 138 -15.38 -6.03 -20.30
C ILE A 138 -14.81 -7.22 -21.07
N ASN A 139 -13.61 -7.65 -20.65
CA ASN A 139 -12.95 -8.85 -21.16
C ASN A 139 -12.49 -9.74 -19.99
N LEU A 140 -13.28 -10.77 -19.68
CA LEU A 140 -12.99 -11.67 -18.56
C LEU A 140 -11.72 -12.52 -18.77
N ASN A 141 -11.29 -12.75 -20.01
CA ASN A 141 -10.02 -13.43 -20.28
C ASN A 141 -8.84 -12.54 -19.92
N PHE A 142 -8.92 -11.26 -20.28
CA PHE A 142 -7.96 -10.26 -19.85
C PHE A 142 -7.95 -10.11 -18.33
N ALA A 143 -9.12 -9.93 -17.69
CA ALA A 143 -9.23 -9.84 -16.23
C ALA A 143 -8.63 -11.07 -15.52
N ARG A 144 -8.83 -12.28 -16.05
CA ARG A 144 -8.22 -13.51 -15.53
C ARG A 144 -6.70 -13.52 -15.64
N GLN A 145 -6.13 -12.98 -16.73
CA GLN A 145 -4.67 -12.82 -16.87
C GLN A 145 -4.09 -11.79 -15.89
N GLN A 146 -4.93 -10.86 -15.44
CA GLN A 146 -4.58 -9.84 -14.46
C GLN A 146 -4.91 -10.23 -13.02
N ALA A 147 -5.49 -11.41 -12.81
CA ALA A 147 -5.95 -11.86 -11.51
C ALA A 147 -4.83 -11.82 -10.46
N GLY A 148 -5.12 -11.17 -9.34
CA GLY A 148 -4.24 -11.04 -8.20
C GLY A 148 -3.13 -10.00 -8.34
N LYS A 149 -3.08 -9.27 -9.46
CA LYS A 149 -2.14 -8.16 -9.63
C LYS A 149 -2.67 -6.90 -8.96
N ILE A 150 -1.72 -6.06 -8.57
CA ILE A 150 -1.95 -4.68 -8.17
C ILE A 150 -1.46 -3.79 -9.32
N PHE A 151 -2.29 -2.83 -9.72
CA PHE A 151 -1.95 -1.87 -10.76
C PHE A 151 -1.94 -0.44 -10.23
N LEU A 152 -1.14 0.39 -10.86
CA LEU A 152 -1.27 1.85 -10.78
C LEU A 152 -1.81 2.35 -12.12
N GLN A 153 -2.89 3.12 -12.06
CA GLN A 153 -3.49 3.74 -13.23
C GLN A 153 -2.61 4.89 -13.72
N THR A 154 -1.95 4.73 -14.87
CA THR A 154 -0.89 5.65 -15.31
C THR A 154 -1.41 6.87 -16.06
N GLU A 155 -2.66 6.83 -16.52
CA GLU A 155 -3.31 7.87 -17.34
C GLU A 155 -4.36 8.68 -16.55
N SER A 156 -4.30 8.61 -15.21
CA SER A 156 -5.16 9.35 -14.29
C SER A 156 -4.31 9.88 -13.11
N ARG A 157 -4.81 9.83 -11.86
CA ARG A 157 -4.13 10.35 -10.67
C ARG A 157 -3.25 9.31 -9.98
N GLY A 158 -2.99 8.18 -10.61
CA GLY A 158 -2.19 7.10 -10.03
C GLY A 158 -2.99 6.20 -9.08
N GLU A 159 -4.30 6.08 -9.29
CA GLU A 159 -5.18 5.20 -8.53
C GLU A 159 -4.64 3.76 -8.51
N ALA A 160 -4.62 3.16 -7.31
CA ALA A 160 -4.20 1.78 -7.13
C ALA A 160 -5.40 0.83 -7.22
N TRP A 161 -5.23 -0.29 -7.91
CA TRP A 161 -6.29 -1.27 -8.16
C TRP A 161 -5.81 -2.69 -7.90
N TYR A 162 -6.55 -3.46 -7.11
CA TYR A 162 -6.32 -4.90 -6.92
C TYR A 162 -7.35 -5.71 -7.69
N VAL A 163 -6.90 -6.65 -8.54
CA VAL A 163 -7.80 -7.56 -9.23
C VAL A 163 -7.99 -8.80 -8.38
N ASN A 164 -9.18 -8.99 -7.81
CA ASN A 164 -9.44 -10.14 -6.95
C ASN A 164 -9.51 -11.43 -7.79
N PRO A 165 -8.69 -12.46 -7.53
CA PRO A 165 -8.71 -13.68 -8.34
C PRO A 165 -9.97 -14.54 -8.17
N ASN A 166 -10.87 -14.22 -7.23
CA ASN A 166 -12.11 -14.98 -7.02
C ASN A 166 -13.25 -14.54 -7.96
N ASP A 167 -13.44 -13.23 -8.14
CA ASP A 167 -14.53 -12.67 -8.94
C ASP A 167 -14.04 -11.94 -10.21
N LEU A 168 -12.72 -11.81 -10.37
CA LEU A 168 -12.07 -11.12 -11.48
C LEU A 168 -12.41 -9.63 -11.58
N LYS A 169 -12.89 -9.02 -10.49
CA LYS A 169 -13.17 -7.59 -10.40
C LYS A 169 -11.96 -6.82 -9.89
N ARG A 170 -11.84 -5.56 -10.32
CA ARG A 170 -10.87 -4.60 -9.80
C ARG A 170 -11.46 -3.86 -8.60
N TYR A 171 -10.72 -3.78 -7.52
CA TYR A 171 -11.09 -3.08 -6.30
C TYR A 171 -10.12 -1.94 -6.06
N TYR A 172 -10.68 -0.76 -5.78
CA TYR A 172 -9.88 0.43 -5.52
C TYR A 172 -9.11 0.30 -4.19
N LEU A 173 -7.81 0.61 -4.22
CA LEU A 173 -6.88 0.56 -3.10
C LEU A 173 -6.48 1.97 -2.62
N GLY A 174 -7.32 2.98 -2.86
CA GLY A 174 -6.94 4.38 -2.63
C GLY A 174 -6.66 4.76 -1.18
N ARG A 175 -7.46 4.26 -0.23
CA ARG A 175 -7.30 4.55 1.20
C ARG A 175 -6.97 3.26 1.98
N PRO A 176 -6.25 3.34 3.10
CA PRO A 176 -6.02 2.24 4.03
C PRO A 176 -7.33 1.59 4.48
N HIS A 177 -8.43 2.35 4.58
CA HIS A 177 -9.74 1.79 4.88
C HIS A 177 -10.28 0.91 3.75
N ASP A 178 -10.08 1.27 2.49
CA ASP A 178 -10.43 0.43 1.32
C ASP A 178 -9.58 -0.83 1.28
N ALA A 179 -8.27 -0.65 1.46
CA ALA A 179 -7.33 -1.76 1.53
C ALA A 179 -7.69 -2.71 2.68
N PHE A 180 -8.10 -2.18 3.84
CA PHE A 180 -8.56 -2.96 4.98
C PHE A 180 -9.88 -3.67 4.70
N ALA A 181 -10.82 -3.03 4.01
CA ALA A 181 -12.06 -3.68 3.59
C ALA A 181 -11.79 -4.85 2.62
N ILE A 182 -10.91 -4.67 1.64
CA ILE A 182 -10.41 -5.73 0.75
C ILE A 182 -9.77 -6.86 1.56
N MET A 183 -8.90 -6.52 2.52
CA MET A 183 -8.28 -7.51 3.41
C MET A 183 -9.36 -8.27 4.18
N ARG A 184 -10.32 -7.59 4.81
CA ARG A 184 -11.36 -8.24 5.62
C ARG A 184 -12.31 -9.10 4.80
N GLN A 185 -12.62 -8.70 3.57
CA GLN A 185 -13.59 -9.37 2.71
C GLN A 185 -12.98 -10.51 1.89
N PHE A 186 -11.73 -10.37 1.44
CA PHE A 186 -11.13 -11.29 0.46
C PHE A 186 -9.91 -12.06 0.96
N SER A 187 -9.41 -11.78 2.17
CA SER A 187 -8.26 -12.53 2.69
C SER A 187 -8.61 -13.99 2.95
N LEU A 188 -7.63 -14.86 2.70
CA LEU A 188 -7.67 -16.25 3.11
C LEU A 188 -6.91 -16.42 4.43
N GLY A 189 -7.51 -17.10 5.40
CA GLY A 189 -6.81 -17.49 6.61
C GLY A 189 -5.64 -18.43 6.29
N ILE A 190 -4.49 -18.22 6.92
CA ILE A 190 -3.31 -19.09 6.79
C ILE A 190 -2.65 -19.32 8.15
N SER A 191 -2.22 -20.57 8.39
CA SER A 191 -1.44 -20.95 9.57
C SER A 191 0.02 -20.54 9.44
N ASP A 192 0.73 -20.42 10.56
CA ASP A 192 2.15 -20.05 10.59
C ASP A 192 3.00 -21.09 9.84
N ALA A 193 2.65 -22.37 9.99
CA ALA A 193 3.32 -23.48 9.33
C ALA A 193 3.19 -23.38 7.80
N ASN A 194 1.99 -23.09 7.29
CA ASN A 194 1.75 -22.94 5.86
C ASN A 194 2.35 -21.65 5.32
N LEU A 195 2.27 -20.55 6.08
CA LEU A 195 2.85 -19.29 5.68
C LEU A 195 4.36 -19.44 5.43
N LYS A 196 5.10 -20.10 6.34
CA LYS A 196 6.55 -20.41 6.20
C LYS A 196 6.93 -21.13 4.90
N LEU A 197 6.02 -21.84 4.25
CA LEU A 197 6.26 -22.50 2.96
C LEU A 197 6.26 -21.53 1.77
N ILE A 198 5.84 -20.28 1.98
CA ILE A 198 5.86 -19.21 0.98
C ILE A 198 7.07 -18.31 1.27
N PRO A 199 8.03 -18.18 0.33
CA PRO A 199 9.20 -17.34 0.51
C PRO A 199 8.81 -15.90 0.87
N VAL A 200 9.37 -15.36 1.95
CA VAL A 200 9.23 -13.94 2.25
C VAL A 200 10.12 -13.14 1.30
N ALA A 201 9.59 -12.08 0.70
CA ALA A 201 10.42 -11.18 -0.08
C ALA A 201 11.44 -10.54 0.87
N VAL A 202 12.74 -10.76 0.62
CA VAL A 202 13.78 -9.96 1.23
C VAL A 202 13.69 -8.59 0.57
N MET A 203 12.97 -7.67 1.21
CA MET A 203 13.06 -6.27 0.85
C MET A 203 14.49 -5.85 1.18
N VAL A 204 15.37 -5.80 0.17
CA VAL A 204 16.72 -5.25 0.33
C VAL A 204 16.55 -3.87 0.97
N SER A 205 17.03 -3.74 2.21
CA SER A 205 17.38 -2.45 2.77
C SER A 205 18.57 -1.98 1.96
N ASP A 206 18.34 -1.20 0.90
CA ASP A 206 19.47 -0.62 0.18
C ASP A 206 20.27 0.24 1.14
N GLU A 207 21.50 -0.23 1.37
CA GLU A 207 22.63 0.55 1.82
C GLU A 207 22.69 1.84 0.99
N PHE A 208 22.51 2.98 1.63
CA PHE A 208 22.83 4.26 1.04
C PHE A 208 24.37 4.32 0.89
N GLN A 209 24.89 4.06 -0.30
CA GLN A 209 26.32 4.20 -0.60
C GLN A 209 26.73 5.68 -0.49
N PRO A 210 27.74 6.05 0.32
CA PRO A 210 28.19 7.43 0.46
C PRO A 210 29.06 7.84 -0.75
N MET A 211 28.79 9.01 -1.33
CA MET A 211 29.67 9.62 -2.33
C MET A 211 30.94 10.22 -1.67
N PRO A 212 32.08 10.29 -2.39
CA PRO A 212 33.38 10.57 -1.79
C PRO A 212 33.59 12.06 -1.42
N ASN A 213 34.23 12.24 -0.26
CA ASN A 213 34.69 13.50 0.32
C ASN A 213 35.57 14.33 -0.63
N ASN A 214 35.31 15.63 -0.70
CA ASN A 214 36.40 16.59 -0.92
C ASN A 214 36.24 17.84 -0.03
N LEU A 215 37.37 18.25 0.53
CA LEU A 215 37.57 19.27 1.57
C LEU A 215 37.16 20.67 1.09
N SER A 216 36.58 21.47 1.99
CA SER A 216 37.31 22.50 2.76
C SER A 216 36.34 23.50 3.41
N SER A 217 36.54 23.78 4.70
CA SER A 217 35.92 24.91 5.39
C SER A 217 36.79 26.16 5.21
N PRO A 218 36.17 27.34 5.11
CA PRO A 218 36.59 28.43 6.00
C PRO A 218 35.41 29.10 6.70
N SER A 219 35.78 29.82 7.74
CA SER A 219 35.01 30.35 8.86
C SER A 219 34.19 31.62 8.58
N THR A 220 33.44 31.99 9.62
CA THR A 220 33.15 33.35 10.15
C THR A 220 31.84 34.09 9.80
N THR A 221 30.99 34.17 10.83
CA THR A 221 30.23 35.34 11.38
C THR A 221 28.86 35.79 10.80
N THR A 222 27.84 35.64 11.67
CA THR A 222 26.63 36.47 11.92
C THR A 222 25.63 36.78 10.78
N SER A 223 24.51 36.06 10.75
CA SER A 223 23.18 36.50 10.28
C SER A 223 22.11 35.46 10.70
N SER A 224 20.86 35.87 10.95
CA SER A 224 19.71 35.10 11.51
C SER A 224 19.89 33.58 11.54
N ALA A 225 20.16 33.00 12.72
CA ALA A 225 20.46 31.58 12.85
C ALA A 225 19.31 30.73 12.29
N ALA A 226 19.61 29.93 11.27
CA ALA A 226 18.71 28.88 10.81
C ALA A 226 18.36 27.98 11.99
N MET A 227 17.07 27.70 12.17
CA MET A 227 16.60 26.84 13.25
C MET A 227 17.32 25.49 13.20
N SER A 228 17.77 25.00 14.34
CA SER A 228 18.33 23.65 14.46
C SER A 228 17.27 22.58 14.19
N ALA A 229 17.69 21.38 13.80
CA ALA A 229 16.76 20.25 13.59
C ALA A 229 15.96 19.92 14.86
N GLN A 230 16.57 20.06 16.04
CA GLN A 230 15.89 19.90 17.32
C GLN A 230 14.75 20.91 17.48
N GLU A 231 14.99 22.19 17.18
CA GLU A 231 13.94 23.21 17.24
C GLU A 231 12.83 22.96 16.22
N VAL A 232 13.18 22.47 15.02
CA VAL A 232 12.19 22.09 14.00
C VAL A 232 11.31 20.94 14.46
N ILE A 233 11.86 19.88 15.06
CA ILE A 233 11.05 18.80 15.64
C ILE A 233 10.09 19.31 16.70
N GLN A 234 10.53 20.22 17.58
CA GLN A 234 9.67 20.78 18.63
C GLN A 234 8.56 21.66 18.03
N LYS A 235 8.82 22.37 16.93
CA LYS A 235 7.78 23.11 16.19
C LYS A 235 6.77 22.19 15.52
N ILE A 236 7.23 21.07 14.94
CA ILE A 236 6.35 20.05 14.36
C ILE A 236 5.47 19.46 15.47
N ALA A 237 6.04 19.05 16.59
CA ALA A 237 5.29 18.55 17.74
C ALA A 237 4.25 19.57 18.24
N HIS A 238 4.62 20.85 18.30
CA HIS A 238 3.69 21.93 18.65
C HIS A 238 2.54 22.05 17.65
N ALA A 239 2.81 21.95 16.35
CA ALA A 239 1.78 21.96 15.31
C ALA A 239 0.77 20.83 15.50
N PHE A 240 1.25 19.59 15.73
CA PHE A 240 0.41 18.43 16.03
C PHE A 240 -0.45 18.63 17.29
N ASN A 241 0.15 19.13 18.37
CA ASN A 241 -0.57 19.37 19.63
C ASN A 241 -1.68 20.44 19.48
N ARG A 242 -1.49 21.42 18.58
CA ARG A 242 -2.44 22.50 18.29
C ARG A 242 -3.45 22.16 17.19
N GLY A 243 -3.25 21.07 16.46
CA GLY A 243 -4.03 20.76 15.27
C GLY A 243 -3.81 21.76 14.13
N ASP A 244 -2.64 22.40 14.04
CA ASP A 244 -2.31 23.38 13.00
C ASP A 244 -1.59 22.74 11.80
N LYS A 245 -2.38 22.30 10.81
CA LYS A 245 -1.88 21.65 9.59
C LYS A 245 -0.94 22.56 8.79
N ASN A 246 -1.25 23.85 8.73
CA ASN A 246 -0.49 24.81 7.94
C ASN A 246 0.89 25.05 8.56
N LEU A 247 0.98 25.10 9.89
CA LEU A 247 2.25 25.17 10.60
C LEU A 247 3.08 23.89 10.41
N PHE A 248 2.44 22.72 10.46
CA PHE A 248 3.12 21.45 10.21
C PHE A 248 3.73 21.39 8.80
N LEU A 249 2.93 21.69 7.77
CA LEU A 249 3.35 21.60 6.37
C LEU A 249 4.41 22.63 5.95
N GLN A 250 4.69 23.65 6.78
CA GLN A 250 5.83 24.54 6.58
C GLN A 250 7.18 23.85 6.79
N TYR A 251 7.21 22.79 7.61
CA TYR A 251 8.41 22.01 7.89
C TYR A 251 8.45 20.71 7.08
N ALA A 252 7.50 20.47 6.18
CA ALA A 252 7.49 19.29 5.33
C ALA A 252 8.42 19.46 4.13
N ALA A 253 9.28 18.48 3.87
CA ALA A 253 10.10 18.47 2.67
C ALA A 253 9.20 18.42 1.42
N PRO A 254 9.48 19.17 0.34
CA PRO A 254 8.62 19.20 -0.85
C PRO A 254 8.34 17.80 -1.44
N THR A 255 9.34 16.92 -1.42
CA THR A 255 9.25 15.53 -1.89
C THR A 255 8.36 14.65 -1.02
N ALA A 256 8.27 14.94 0.28
CA ALA A 256 7.47 14.19 1.25
C ALA A 256 6.14 14.87 1.59
N LYS A 257 5.91 16.12 1.14
CA LYS A 257 4.82 16.98 1.60
C LYS A 257 3.44 16.34 1.45
N LYS A 258 3.18 15.67 0.33
CA LYS A 258 1.90 14.97 0.10
C LYS A 258 1.70 13.79 1.04
N ALA A 259 2.75 13.01 1.30
CA ALA A 259 2.69 11.87 2.21
C ALA A 259 2.51 12.33 3.67
N LEU A 260 3.19 13.40 4.05
CA LEU A 260 3.07 14.03 5.37
C LEU A 260 1.68 14.65 5.58
N GLU A 261 1.17 15.35 4.58
CA GLU A 261 -0.21 15.88 4.54
C GLU A 261 -1.24 14.75 4.68
N TYR A 262 -1.03 13.65 3.97
CA TYR A 262 -1.86 12.46 4.07
C TYR A 262 -1.86 11.86 5.49
N SER A 263 -0.68 11.69 6.11
CA SER A 263 -0.57 11.21 7.50
C SER A 263 -1.26 12.16 8.49
N TRP A 264 -1.21 13.47 8.26
CA TRP A 264 -1.93 14.45 9.07
C TRP A 264 -3.44 14.27 9.01
N ASP A 265 -4.01 14.15 7.81
CA ASP A 265 -5.45 14.05 7.59
C ASP A 265 -6.02 12.73 8.13
N TYR A 266 -5.18 11.70 8.26
CA TYR A 266 -5.53 10.41 8.87
C TYR A 266 -5.70 10.49 10.40
N LEU A 267 -4.97 11.38 11.07
CA LEU A 267 -4.96 11.44 12.52
C LEU A 267 -6.13 12.26 13.04
N ASN A 268 -6.94 11.67 13.92
CA ASN A 268 -7.91 12.41 14.72
C ASN A 268 -7.19 13.26 15.80
N GLU A 269 -7.94 14.03 16.60
CA GLU A 269 -7.33 14.93 17.59
C GLU A 269 -6.44 14.19 18.61
N GLU A 270 -6.87 13.01 19.07
CA GLU A 270 -6.13 12.18 20.01
C GLU A 270 -4.85 11.62 19.38
N GLY A 271 -4.94 11.07 18.16
CA GLY A 271 -3.79 10.59 17.41
C GLY A 271 -2.76 11.68 17.13
N ARG A 272 -3.20 12.92 16.87
CA ARG A 272 -2.29 14.07 16.73
C ARG A 272 -1.59 14.40 18.05
N LYS A 273 -2.28 14.31 19.19
CA LYS A 273 -1.66 14.51 20.51
C LYS A 273 -0.64 13.42 20.84
N GLU A 274 -0.91 12.17 20.50
CA GLU A 274 0.03 11.06 20.67
C GLU A 274 1.31 11.27 19.83
N ILE A 275 1.17 11.63 18.55
CA ILE A 275 2.32 11.97 17.69
C ILE A 275 3.11 13.17 18.25
N ALA A 276 2.42 14.18 18.79
CA ALA A 276 3.08 15.31 19.44
C ALA A 276 3.90 14.89 20.66
N VAL A 277 3.41 13.95 21.48
CA VAL A 277 4.15 13.39 22.62
C VAL A 277 5.39 12.64 22.12
N GLN A 278 5.27 11.84 21.07
CA GLN A 278 6.41 11.10 20.50
C GLN A 278 7.48 12.04 19.93
N LEU A 279 7.09 13.05 19.14
CA LEU A 279 8.02 14.03 18.59
C LEU A 279 8.70 14.86 19.69
N ASN A 280 7.97 15.23 20.76
CA ASN A 280 8.56 15.94 21.90
C ASN A 280 9.58 15.08 22.66
N GLY A 281 9.31 13.77 22.80
CA GLY A 281 10.18 12.81 23.46
C GLY A 281 11.29 12.24 22.58
N ALA A 282 11.32 12.56 21.29
CA ALA A 282 12.27 11.99 20.34
C ALA A 282 13.69 12.51 20.60
N GLN A 283 14.66 11.58 20.66
CA GLN A 283 16.06 11.87 20.89
C GLN A 283 16.87 11.74 19.60
N LEU A 284 17.86 12.60 19.40
CA LEU A 284 18.77 12.49 18.27
C LEU A 284 19.57 11.18 18.37
N THR A 285 19.42 10.30 17.39
CA THR A 285 20.11 9.00 17.33
C THR A 285 21.15 8.92 16.22
N LYS A 286 21.01 9.75 15.17
CA LYS A 286 21.98 9.85 14.08
C LYS A 286 22.12 11.30 13.63
N GLN A 287 23.35 11.77 13.57
CA GLN A 287 23.71 13.10 13.08
C GLN A 287 24.58 12.97 11.84
N GLY A 288 24.13 13.55 10.73
CA GLY A 288 24.89 13.76 9.51
C GLY A 288 24.84 15.22 9.09
N ASP A 289 25.66 15.59 8.11
CA ASP A 289 25.84 17.00 7.70
C ASP A 289 24.54 17.65 7.23
N ASN A 290 23.74 16.92 6.45
CA ASN A 290 22.46 17.39 5.90
C ASN A 290 21.26 16.53 6.33
N GLN A 291 21.44 15.59 7.27
CA GLN A 291 20.38 14.71 7.72
C GLN A 291 20.51 14.44 9.22
N GLN A 292 19.41 14.53 9.95
CA GLN A 292 19.32 14.15 11.36
C GLN A 292 18.17 13.18 11.55
N THR A 293 18.41 12.13 12.33
CA THR A 293 17.39 11.14 12.71
C THR A 293 17.13 11.25 14.20
N PHE A 294 15.88 11.47 14.54
CA PHE A 294 15.38 11.45 15.90
C PHE A 294 14.56 10.20 16.11
N ALA A 295 14.59 9.63 17.30
CA ALA A 295 13.83 8.44 17.60
C ALA A 295 13.08 8.53 18.91
N ALA A 296 11.86 7.99 18.92
CA ALA A 296 11.04 7.82 20.10
C ALA A 296 10.69 6.35 20.30
N GLU A 297 10.67 5.90 21.55
CA GLU A 297 10.15 4.58 21.91
C GLU A 297 8.64 4.67 22.10
N VAL A 298 7.90 3.99 21.22
CA VAL A 298 6.46 3.84 21.35
C VAL A 298 6.18 2.50 22.03
N PHE A 299 5.48 2.55 23.15
CA PHE A 299 5.01 1.35 23.83
C PHE A 299 3.68 0.91 23.23
N PHE A 300 3.68 -0.27 22.61
CA PHE A 300 2.46 -0.87 22.08
C PHE A 300 1.87 -1.77 23.16
N SER A 301 0.81 -1.29 23.81
CA SER A 301 0.10 -2.02 24.87
C SER A 301 -0.44 -3.39 24.42
N TYR A 302 -0.68 -3.55 23.12
CA TYR A 302 -1.22 -4.76 22.51
C TYR A 302 -0.28 -5.98 22.58
N ASN A 303 1.04 -5.78 22.58
CA ASN A 303 2.03 -6.87 22.68
C ASN A 303 3.07 -6.67 23.78
N GLY A 304 2.91 -5.61 24.60
CA GLY A 304 3.81 -5.27 25.70
C GLY A 304 5.23 -4.93 25.25
N SER A 305 5.43 -4.60 23.97
CA SER A 305 6.76 -4.36 23.40
C SER A 305 6.96 -2.91 23.00
N LYS A 306 8.20 -2.45 23.13
CA LYS A 306 8.64 -1.11 22.73
C LYS A 306 9.16 -1.18 21.31
N HIS A 307 8.70 -0.27 20.46
CA HIS A 307 9.21 -0.12 19.10
C HIS A 307 9.76 1.27 18.91
N GLN A 308 10.87 1.36 18.19
CA GLN A 308 11.50 2.62 17.87
C GLN A 308 10.89 3.20 16.59
N VAL A 309 10.39 4.43 16.67
CA VAL A 309 9.92 5.21 15.52
C VAL A 309 10.96 6.29 15.23
N ASN A 310 11.35 6.42 13.96
CA ASN A 310 12.37 7.36 13.52
C ASN A 310 11.74 8.52 12.74
N PHE A 311 12.16 9.74 13.05
CA PHE A 311 11.81 10.98 12.35
C PHE A 311 13.08 11.54 11.72
N VAL A 312 13.05 11.70 10.40
CA VAL A 312 14.20 12.12 9.61
C VAL A 312 13.97 13.54 9.14
N LEU A 313 14.93 14.41 9.46
CA LEU A 313 14.98 15.77 8.98
C LEU A 313 16.16 15.91 8.03
N GLU A 314 15.92 16.54 6.89
CA GLU A 314 16.95 16.84 5.91
C GLU A 314 17.11 18.34 5.73
N GLN A 315 18.35 18.79 5.56
CA GLN A 315 18.65 20.19 5.33
C GLN A 315 18.54 20.50 3.84
N GLN A 316 17.61 21.38 3.48
CA GLN A 316 17.40 21.90 2.13
C GLN A 316 17.39 23.42 2.18
N GLU A 317 18.21 24.08 1.36
CA GLU A 317 18.29 25.55 1.32
C GLU A 317 18.46 26.20 2.72
N ASN A 318 19.34 25.62 3.55
CA ASN A 318 19.57 26.00 4.96
C ASN A 318 18.36 25.83 5.91
N LYS A 319 17.33 25.06 5.55
CA LYS A 319 16.19 24.72 6.43
C LYS A 319 16.14 23.23 6.69
N TRP A 320 15.89 22.84 7.93
CA TRP A 320 15.58 21.44 8.26
C TRP A 320 14.12 21.16 7.94
N LEU A 321 13.87 20.09 7.19
CA LEU A 321 12.55 19.68 6.74
C LEU A 321 12.34 18.19 7.03
N LEU A 322 11.18 17.85 7.56
CA LEU A 322 10.76 16.49 7.83
C LEU A 322 10.53 15.74 6.51
N THR A 323 11.07 14.53 6.41
CA THR A 323 10.93 13.68 5.22
C THR A 323 10.06 12.45 5.46
N ASN A 324 9.75 12.11 6.72
CA ASN A 324 8.86 11.00 7.07
C ASN A 324 8.12 11.25 8.40
N LEU A 325 6.97 10.60 8.56
CA LEU A 325 6.18 10.57 9.79
C LEU A 325 5.56 9.18 9.95
#